data_AF-A0A1S8QVZ2-F1
#
_entry.id   AF-A0A1S8QVZ2-F1
#
_cell.length_a   1.000
_cell.length_b   1.000
_cell.length_c   1.000
_cell.angle_alpha   90.00
_cell.angle_beta   90.00
_cell.angle_gamma   90.00
#
_symmetry.space_group_name_H-M   'P 1'
#
loop_
_entity.id
_entity.type
_entity.pdbx_description
1 polymer ?
#
loop_
_entity_poly.entity_id
_entity_poly.type
_entity_poly.pdbx_seq_one_letter_code
_entity_poly.pdbx_strand_id
1 'polypeptide(L)'
;MQENNDLINNGETQAKECIETISNLLNEVRGNISFSEEVANRGDEVNSFIETFEELLAHTKFIENISSEINNVASRTNLLALNASIEAARAGDAGRGFSVVADEVKKLSIGTKELVLSMNDTLKKMYCLTEDANDEIEKLKNRLKSIQQSRNNFSKLSNEIDIIVSKFDELKKITY
;
A
#
# COMPACT_ATOMS: atom_id res chain seq x y z
N MET A 1 -68.07 20.04 4.11
CA MET A 1 -67.15 20.92 4.86
C MET A 1 -66.24 20.12 5.79
N GLN A 2 -66.79 19.23 6.63
CA GLN A 2 -66.01 18.39 7.55
C GLN A 2 -65.03 17.46 6.82
N GLU A 3 -65.49 16.77 5.76
CA GLU A 3 -64.66 15.93 4.88
C GLU A 3 -63.50 16.68 4.20
N ASN A 4 -63.68 17.98 3.91
CA ASN A 4 -62.65 18.81 3.29
C ASN A 4 -61.59 19.26 4.32
N ASN A 5 -62.00 19.52 5.57
CA ASN A 5 -61.07 19.80 6.68
C ASN A 5 -60.27 18.56 7.08
N ASP A 6 -60.88 17.38 7.05
CA ASP A 6 -60.19 16.12 7.36
C ASP A 6 -59.14 15.76 6.28
N LEU A 7 -59.45 16.02 5.00
CA LEU A 7 -58.49 15.88 3.89
C LEU A 7 -57.30 16.86 4.03
N ILE A 8 -57.56 18.11 4.39
CA ILE A 8 -56.50 19.13 4.59
C ILE A 8 -55.61 18.74 5.79
N ASN A 9 -56.20 18.37 6.92
CA ASN A 9 -55.43 17.95 8.12
C ASN A 9 -54.58 16.70 7.86
N ASN A 10 -55.09 15.73 7.10
CA ASN A 10 -54.33 14.55 6.72
C ASN A 10 -53.15 14.90 5.80
N GLY A 11 -53.37 15.79 4.82
CA GLY A 11 -52.30 16.29 3.94
C GLY A 11 -51.20 17.06 4.69
N GLU A 12 -51.56 17.87 5.68
CA GLU A 12 -50.58 18.57 6.53
C GLU A 12 -49.74 17.60 7.38
N THR A 13 -50.37 16.55 7.89
CA THR A 13 -49.68 15.52 8.70
C THR A 13 -48.68 14.75 7.84
N GLN A 14 -49.10 14.32 6.64
CA GLN A 14 -48.22 13.65 5.67
C GLN A 14 -47.05 14.54 5.22
N ALA A 15 -47.29 15.84 5.02
CA ALA A 15 -46.23 16.78 4.66
C ALA A 15 -45.19 16.94 5.78
N LYS A 16 -45.61 16.98 7.05
CA LYS A 16 -44.68 17.03 8.20
C LYS A 16 -43.82 15.78 8.29
N GLU A 17 -44.44 14.59 8.19
CA GLU A 17 -43.71 13.31 8.21
C GLU A 17 -42.71 13.20 7.06
N CYS A 18 -43.07 13.72 5.88
CA CYS A 18 -42.18 13.77 4.73
C CYS A 18 -40.96 14.67 4.95
N ILE A 19 -41.16 15.87 5.51
CA ILE A 19 -40.07 16.82 5.83
C ILE A 19 -39.14 16.24 6.89
N GLU A 20 -39.68 15.58 7.91
CA GLU A 20 -38.88 14.92 8.94
C GLU A 20 -38.02 13.80 8.34
N THR A 21 -38.61 12.95 7.50
CA THR A 21 -37.90 11.87 6.79
C THR A 21 -36.79 12.42 5.90
N ILE A 22 -37.07 13.49 5.15
CA ILE A 22 -36.09 14.15 4.28
C ILE A 22 -34.93 14.75 5.10
N SER A 23 -35.23 15.36 6.24
CA SER A 23 -34.22 15.95 7.13
C SER A 23 -33.29 14.88 7.70
N ASN A 24 -33.83 13.72 8.07
CA ASN A 24 -33.03 12.58 8.51
C ASN A 24 -32.12 12.06 7.37
N LEU A 25 -32.66 11.93 6.16
CA LEU A 25 -31.91 11.51 4.98
C LEU A 25 -30.77 12.49 4.65
N LEU A 26 -31.00 13.80 4.76
CA LEU A 26 -29.97 14.84 4.58
C LEU A 26 -28.82 14.68 5.57
N ASN A 27 -29.13 14.42 6.84
CA ASN A 27 -28.12 14.22 7.87
C ASN A 27 -27.29 12.97 7.58
N GLU A 28 -27.90 11.87 7.14
CA GLU A 28 -27.18 10.66 6.72
C GLU A 28 -26.26 10.92 5.51
N VAL A 29 -26.76 11.61 4.49
CA VAL A 29 -25.97 11.96 3.29
C VAL A 29 -24.78 12.86 3.66
N ARG A 30 -24.98 13.86 4.53
CA ARG A 30 -23.90 14.72 5.03
C ARG A 30 -22.86 13.92 5.83
N GLY A 31 -23.32 12.97 6.66
CA GLY A 31 -22.45 12.03 7.35
C GLY A 31 -21.59 11.21 6.39
N ASN A 32 -22.20 10.66 5.33
CA ASN A 32 -21.50 9.90 4.30
C ASN A 32 -20.49 10.74 3.50
N ILE A 33 -20.79 12.02 3.23
CA ILE A 33 -19.83 12.96 2.61
C ILE A 33 -18.61 13.15 3.50
N SER A 34 -18.83 13.43 4.80
CA SER A 34 -17.74 13.62 5.77
C SER A 34 -16.88 12.37 5.88
N PHE A 35 -17.50 11.18 5.98
CA PHE A 35 -16.79 9.92 6.04
C PHE A 35 -15.97 9.66 4.77
N SER A 36 -16.55 9.93 3.59
CA SER A 36 -15.85 9.75 2.32
C SER A 36 -14.66 10.70 2.18
N GLU A 37 -14.76 11.91 2.72
CA GLU A 37 -13.68 12.89 2.76
C GLU A 37 -12.54 12.47 3.70
N GLU A 38 -12.88 11.96 4.89
CA GLU A 38 -11.89 11.40 5.80
C GLU A 38 -11.10 10.27 5.14
N VAL A 39 -11.79 9.33 4.48
CA VAL A 39 -11.11 8.23 3.77
C VAL A 39 -10.30 8.74 2.57
N ALA A 40 -10.77 9.75 1.84
CA ALA A 40 -10.03 10.35 0.73
C ALA A 40 -8.73 11.03 1.18
N ASN A 41 -8.75 11.69 2.34
CA ASN A 41 -7.56 12.34 2.93
C ASN A 41 -6.47 11.33 3.33
N ARG A 42 -6.83 10.06 3.51
CA ARG A 42 -5.86 8.97 3.69
C ARG A 42 -5.12 8.58 2.41
N GLY A 43 -5.45 9.22 1.28
CA GLY A 43 -4.68 9.08 0.03
C GLY A 43 -3.22 9.49 0.16
N ASP A 44 -2.90 10.44 1.05
CA ASP A 44 -1.52 10.83 1.30
C ASP A 44 -0.71 9.71 1.98
N GLU A 45 -1.36 8.88 2.82
CA GLU A 45 -0.73 7.68 3.40
C GLU A 45 -0.31 6.70 2.29
N VAL A 46 -1.14 6.57 1.24
CA VAL A 46 -0.84 5.70 0.10
C VAL A 46 0.36 6.19 -0.70
N ASN A 47 0.48 7.51 -0.90
CA ASN A 47 1.63 8.09 -1.58
C ASN A 47 2.93 7.87 -0.77
N SER A 48 2.87 8.03 0.56
CA SER A 48 4.02 7.75 1.42
C SER A 48 4.43 6.26 1.40
N PHE A 49 3.46 5.34 1.30
CA PHE A 49 3.78 3.92 1.11
C PHE A 49 4.53 3.66 -0.20
N ILE A 50 4.14 4.31 -1.30
CA ILE A 50 4.82 4.18 -2.60
C ILE A 50 6.29 4.61 -2.48
N GLU A 51 6.54 5.78 -1.90
CA GLU A 51 7.90 6.30 -1.70
C GLU A 51 8.75 5.31 -0.88
N THR A 52 8.18 4.76 0.20
CA THR A 52 8.85 3.77 1.04
C THR A 52 9.21 2.48 0.27
N PHE A 53 8.34 2.00 -0.62
CA PHE A 53 8.62 0.82 -1.44
C PHE A 53 9.65 1.09 -2.54
N GLU A 54 9.65 2.29 -3.13
CA GLU A 54 10.67 2.70 -4.08
C GLU A 54 12.06 2.74 -3.43
N GLU A 55 12.16 3.28 -2.21
CA GLU A 55 13.39 3.24 -1.42
C GLU A 55 13.81 1.79 -1.08
N LEU A 56 12.86 0.93 -0.69
CA LEU A 56 13.14 -0.48 -0.43
C LEU A 56 13.70 -1.20 -1.66
N LEU A 57 13.15 -0.94 -2.86
CA LEU A 57 13.66 -1.47 -4.12
C LEU A 57 15.08 -0.98 -4.41
N ALA A 58 15.35 0.31 -4.17
CA ALA A 58 16.69 0.87 -4.35
C ALA A 58 17.71 0.21 -3.41
N HIS A 59 17.36 0.02 -2.13
CA HIS A 59 18.19 -0.67 -1.16
C HIS A 59 18.40 -2.15 -1.51
N THR A 60 17.37 -2.84 -1.99
CA THR A 60 17.47 -4.25 -2.42
C THR A 60 18.45 -4.39 -3.59
N LYS A 61 18.37 -3.52 -4.61
CA LYS A 61 19.33 -3.47 -5.72
C LYS A 61 20.75 -3.17 -5.26
N PHE A 62 20.91 -2.29 -4.29
CA PHE A 62 22.21 -1.97 -3.73
C PHE A 62 22.84 -3.18 -3.02
N ILE A 63 22.05 -3.92 -2.23
CA ILE A 63 22.51 -5.16 -1.58
C ILE A 63 22.85 -6.24 -2.61
N GLU A 64 22.09 -6.34 -3.72
CA GLU A 64 22.40 -7.24 -4.83
C GLU A 64 23.78 -6.95 -5.45
N ASN A 65 24.12 -5.68 -5.64
CA ASN A 65 25.44 -5.28 -6.13
C ASN A 65 26.54 -5.68 -5.15
N ILE A 66 26.36 -5.42 -3.85
CA ILE A 66 27.30 -5.84 -2.80
C ILE A 66 27.45 -7.37 -2.79
N SER A 67 26.35 -8.10 -2.93
CA SER A 67 26.35 -9.57 -3.04
C SER A 67 27.28 -10.07 -4.14
N SER A 68 27.18 -9.45 -5.32
CA SER A 68 28.00 -9.76 -6.48
C SER A 68 29.48 -9.48 -6.21
N GLU A 69 29.81 -8.35 -5.57
CA GLU A 69 31.17 -8.02 -5.17
C GLU A 69 31.75 -9.02 -4.15
N ILE A 70 30.97 -9.41 -3.14
CA ILE A 70 31.39 -10.42 -2.16
C ILE A 70 31.65 -11.76 -2.86
N ASN A 71 30.79 -12.18 -3.79
CA ASN A 71 31.00 -13.41 -4.56
C ASN A 71 32.30 -13.36 -5.39
N ASN A 72 32.62 -12.19 -5.97
CA ASN A 72 33.85 -11.97 -6.71
C ASN A 72 35.07 -12.04 -5.79
N VAL A 73 35.01 -11.42 -4.61
CA VAL A 73 36.06 -11.51 -3.58
C VAL A 73 36.26 -12.96 -3.15
N ALA A 74 35.19 -13.67 -2.81
CA ALA A 74 35.25 -15.08 -2.42
C ALA A 74 35.85 -15.96 -3.53
N SER A 75 35.52 -15.69 -4.80
CA SER A 75 36.10 -16.39 -5.94
C SER A 75 37.61 -16.15 -6.09
N ARG A 76 38.06 -14.90 -5.91
CA ARG A 76 39.49 -14.57 -5.94
C ARG A 76 40.24 -15.20 -4.76
N THR A 77 39.66 -15.14 -3.56
CA THR A 77 40.23 -15.79 -2.36
C THR A 77 40.35 -17.30 -2.55
N ASN A 78 39.34 -17.95 -3.14
CA ASN A 78 39.40 -19.37 -3.47
C ASN A 78 40.54 -19.70 -4.44
N LEU A 79 40.75 -18.87 -5.47
CA LEU A 79 41.85 -19.06 -6.42
C LEU A 79 43.22 -18.82 -5.78
N LEU A 80 43.35 -17.82 -4.92
CA LEU A 80 44.57 -17.56 -4.16
C LEU A 80 44.90 -18.73 -3.22
N ALA A 81 43.89 -19.25 -2.53
CA ALA A 81 44.02 -20.42 -1.67
C ALA A 81 44.46 -21.66 -2.47
N LEU A 82 43.87 -21.88 -3.64
CA LEU A 82 44.28 -22.97 -4.53
C LEU A 82 45.75 -22.85 -4.96
N ASN A 83 46.17 -21.66 -5.38
CA ASN A 83 47.57 -21.41 -5.75
C ASN A 83 48.52 -21.64 -4.56
N ALA A 84 48.12 -21.22 -3.35
CA ALA A 84 48.88 -21.47 -2.13
C ALA A 84 48.98 -22.97 -1.79
N SER A 85 47.90 -23.74 -1.94
CA SER A 85 47.91 -25.20 -1.75
C SER A 85 48.86 -25.89 -2.75
N ILE A 86 48.88 -25.44 -4.01
CA ILE A 86 49.80 -25.97 -5.05
C ILE A 86 51.26 -25.68 -4.68
N GLU A 87 51.58 -24.45 -4.28
CA GLU A 87 52.96 -24.08 -3.93
C GLU A 87 53.41 -24.75 -2.62
N ALA A 88 52.51 -24.93 -1.66
CA ALA A 88 52.76 -25.69 -0.44
C ALA A 88 53.09 -27.16 -0.74
N ALA A 89 52.37 -27.80 -1.68
CA ALA A 89 52.67 -29.15 -2.13
C ALA A 89 54.03 -29.22 -2.84
N ARG A 90 54.37 -28.20 -3.64
CA ARG A 90 55.65 -28.10 -4.34
C ARG A 90 56.85 -27.95 -3.40
N ALA A 91 56.67 -27.25 -2.28
CA ALA A 91 57.69 -27.09 -1.23
C ALA A 91 57.89 -28.36 -0.37
N GLY A 92 57.09 -29.41 -0.57
CA GLY A 92 57.21 -30.68 0.15
C GLY A 92 57.05 -30.51 1.67
N ASP A 93 57.98 -31.06 2.45
CA ASP A 93 57.89 -31.02 3.92
C ASP A 93 57.95 -29.60 4.49
N ALA A 94 58.64 -28.66 3.81
CA ALA A 94 58.70 -27.26 4.23
C ALA A 94 57.35 -26.52 4.05
N GLY A 95 56.45 -27.04 3.21
CA GLY A 95 55.15 -26.45 2.89
C GLY A 95 53.98 -26.93 3.73
N ARG A 96 54.15 -27.94 4.61
CA ARG A 96 53.02 -28.58 5.34
C ARG A 96 52.18 -27.58 6.13
N GLY A 97 52.81 -26.64 6.84
CA GLY A 97 52.09 -25.61 7.61
C GLY A 97 51.26 -24.68 6.71
N PHE A 98 51.82 -24.29 5.56
CA PHE A 98 51.13 -23.46 4.58
C PHE A 98 49.97 -24.18 3.90
N SER A 99 50.08 -25.50 3.69
CA SER A 99 49.01 -26.32 3.11
C SER A 99 47.75 -26.30 3.99
N VAL A 100 47.91 -26.42 5.31
CA VAL A 100 46.77 -26.38 6.26
C VAL A 100 46.07 -25.03 6.21
N VAL A 101 46.83 -23.94 6.18
CA VAL A 101 46.27 -22.58 6.08
C VAL A 101 45.55 -22.39 4.75
N ALA A 102 46.15 -22.83 3.63
CA ALA A 102 45.55 -22.71 2.31
C ALA A 102 44.21 -23.47 2.21
N ASP A 103 44.13 -24.67 2.76
CA ASP A 103 42.89 -25.44 2.80
C ASP A 103 41.81 -24.77 3.65
N GLU A 104 42.18 -24.15 4.77
CA GLU A 104 41.22 -23.44 5.61
C GLU A 104 40.70 -22.17 4.93
N VAL A 105 41.57 -21.38 4.30
CA VAL A 105 41.16 -20.21 3.49
C VAL A 105 40.24 -20.63 2.35
N LYS A 106 40.53 -21.77 1.70
CA LYS A 106 39.66 -22.34 0.66
C LYS A 106 38.26 -22.65 1.21
N LYS A 107 38.16 -23.32 2.35
CA LYS A 107 36.86 -23.59 3.00
C LYS A 107 36.10 -22.31 3.33
N LEU A 108 36.76 -21.31 3.92
CA LEU A 108 36.12 -20.01 4.21
C LEU A 108 35.57 -19.37 2.94
N SER A 109 36.34 -19.41 1.84
CA SER A 109 35.92 -18.82 0.57
C SER A 109 34.70 -19.54 -0.03
N ILE A 110 34.61 -20.86 0.10
CA ILE A 110 33.45 -21.64 -0.35
C ILE A 110 32.24 -21.33 0.53
N GLY A 111 32.40 -21.35 1.86
CA GLY A 111 31.31 -20.99 2.78
C GLY A 111 30.79 -19.56 2.56
N THR A 112 31.67 -18.62 2.22
CA THR A 112 31.26 -17.25 1.83
C THR A 112 30.36 -17.25 0.60
N LYS A 113 30.65 -18.09 -0.41
CA LYS A 113 29.80 -18.21 -1.61
C LYS A 113 28.42 -18.78 -1.29
N GLU A 114 28.34 -19.77 -0.41
CA GLU A 114 27.07 -20.37 0.02
C GLU A 114 26.18 -19.35 0.76
N LEU A 115 26.79 -18.51 1.61
CA LEU A 115 26.10 -17.40 2.25
C LEU A 115 25.57 -16.39 1.23
N VAL A 116 26.36 -16.04 0.22
CA VAL A 116 25.93 -15.16 -0.87
C VAL A 116 24.75 -15.75 -1.64
N LEU A 117 24.74 -17.06 -1.93
CA LEU A 117 23.59 -17.71 -2.57
C LEU A 117 22.31 -17.57 -1.73
N SER A 118 22.43 -17.81 -0.42
CA SER A 118 21.30 -17.64 0.51
C SER A 118 20.81 -16.19 0.58
N MET A 119 21.74 -15.23 0.50
CA MET A 119 21.42 -13.81 0.45
C MET A 119 20.65 -13.47 -0.84
N ASN A 120 21.10 -13.97 -2.00
CA ASN A 120 20.41 -13.75 -3.27
C ASN A 120 19.00 -14.33 -3.29
N ASP A 121 18.78 -15.49 -2.67
CA ASP A 121 17.43 -16.06 -2.55
C ASP A 121 16.52 -15.21 -1.64
N THR A 122 17.08 -14.57 -0.62
CA THR A 122 16.35 -13.62 0.22
C THR A 122 16.01 -12.35 -0.56
N LEU A 123 16.94 -11.82 -1.36
CA LEU A 123 16.70 -10.66 -2.22
C LEU A 123 15.59 -10.92 -3.24
N LYS A 124 15.56 -12.12 -3.87
CA LYS A 124 14.45 -12.51 -4.76
C LYS A 124 13.10 -12.46 -4.06
N LYS A 125 13.01 -12.95 -2.81
CA LYS A 125 11.77 -12.88 -2.03
C LYS A 125 11.38 -11.43 -1.73
N MET A 126 12.35 -10.56 -1.44
CA MET A 126 12.08 -9.13 -1.25
C MET A 126 11.52 -8.48 -2.53
N TYR A 127 12.06 -8.82 -3.70
CA TYR A 127 11.51 -8.34 -4.98
C TYR A 127 10.05 -8.76 -5.16
N CYS A 128 9.71 -10.05 -4.96
CA CYS A 128 8.33 -10.52 -5.06
C CYS A 128 7.40 -9.80 -4.07
N LEU A 129 7.81 -9.67 -2.81
CA LEU A 129 7.01 -8.96 -1.80
C LEU A 129 6.77 -7.49 -2.15
N THR A 130 7.74 -6.85 -2.81
CA THR A 130 7.58 -5.44 -3.22
C THR A 130 6.68 -5.31 -4.46
N GLU A 131 6.75 -6.28 -5.37
CA GLU A 131 5.82 -6.37 -6.52
C GLU A 131 4.38 -6.58 -6.04
N ASP A 132 4.16 -7.55 -5.14
CA ASP A 132 2.85 -7.80 -4.52
C ASP A 132 2.31 -6.54 -3.80
N ALA A 133 3.18 -5.80 -3.11
CA ALA A 133 2.80 -4.57 -2.44
C ALA A 133 2.38 -3.46 -3.42
N ASN A 134 3.07 -3.33 -4.56
CA ASN A 134 2.69 -2.38 -5.62
C ASN A 134 1.31 -2.70 -6.20
N ASP A 135 1.01 -3.99 -6.40
CA ASP A 135 -0.31 -4.42 -6.87
C ASP A 135 -1.42 -4.07 -5.87
N GLU A 136 -1.17 -4.27 -4.56
CA GLU A 136 -2.13 -3.87 -3.52
C GLU A 136 -2.31 -2.35 -3.43
N ILE A 137 -1.24 -1.58 -3.64
CA ILE A 137 -1.31 -0.11 -3.71
C ILE A 137 -2.16 0.34 -4.90
N GLU A 138 -2.00 -0.26 -6.08
CA GLU A 138 -2.83 0.08 -7.23
C GLU A 138 -4.31 -0.24 -7.00
N LYS A 139 -4.62 -1.37 -6.35
CA LYS A 139 -5.99 -1.68 -5.91
C LYS A 139 -6.51 -0.62 -4.93
N LEU A 140 -5.67 -0.16 -4.00
CA LEU A 140 -6.03 0.85 -3.01
C LEU A 140 -6.30 2.21 -3.66
N LYS A 141 -5.48 2.66 -4.62
CA LYS A 141 -5.73 3.87 -5.42
C LYS A 141 -7.08 3.82 -6.13
N ASN A 142 -7.42 2.68 -6.72
CA ASN A 142 -8.70 2.49 -7.39
C ASN A 142 -9.90 2.54 -6.42
N ARG A 143 -9.73 2.03 -5.20
CA ARG A 143 -10.74 2.15 -4.14
C ARG A 143 -10.92 3.60 -3.71
N LEU A 144 -9.84 4.36 -3.51
CA LEU A 144 -9.90 5.79 -3.18
C LEU A 144 -10.60 6.59 -4.28
N LYS A 145 -10.31 6.30 -5.55
CA LYS A 145 -11.00 6.92 -6.69
C LYS A 145 -12.52 6.64 -6.67
N SER A 146 -12.92 5.41 -6.36
CA SER A 146 -14.33 5.04 -6.21
C SER A 146 -15.00 5.80 -5.07
N ILE A 147 -14.30 5.99 -3.94
CA ILE A 147 -14.80 6.77 -2.79
C ILE A 147 -14.97 8.24 -3.16
N GLN A 148 -14.02 8.83 -3.89
CA GLN A 148 -14.13 10.19 -4.41
C GLN A 148 -15.38 10.35 -5.30
N GLN A 149 -15.66 9.36 -6.14
CA GLN A 149 -16.84 9.35 -7.00
C GLN A 149 -18.14 9.23 -6.20
N SER A 150 -18.19 8.36 -5.19
CA SER A 150 -19.33 8.25 -4.26
C SER A 150 -19.59 9.57 -3.52
N ARG A 151 -18.53 10.23 -3.04
CA ARG A 151 -18.62 11.56 -2.42
C ARG A 151 -19.27 12.58 -3.36
N ASN A 152 -18.83 12.62 -4.62
CA ASN A 152 -19.42 13.51 -5.62
C ASN A 152 -20.91 13.21 -5.86
N ASN A 153 -21.30 11.93 -5.86
CA ASN A 153 -22.70 11.53 -5.99
C ASN A 153 -23.52 11.96 -4.76
N PHE A 154 -22.99 11.78 -3.55
CA PHE A 154 -23.65 12.23 -2.32
C PHE A 154 -23.77 13.76 -2.26
N SER A 155 -22.77 14.50 -2.72
CA SER A 155 -22.85 15.96 -2.80
C SER A 155 -23.96 16.43 -3.75
N LYS A 156 -24.09 15.79 -4.92
CA LYS A 156 -25.22 16.06 -5.85
C LYS A 156 -26.56 15.74 -5.18
N LEU A 157 -26.66 14.57 -4.53
CA LEU A 157 -27.87 14.15 -3.83
C LEU A 157 -28.24 15.13 -2.71
N SER A 158 -27.27 15.59 -1.91
CA SER A 158 -27.50 16.59 -0.86
C SER A 158 -28.08 17.88 -1.44
N ASN A 159 -27.51 18.36 -2.56
CA ASN A 159 -28.01 19.57 -3.23
C ASN A 159 -29.43 19.39 -3.75
N GLU A 160 -29.75 18.24 -4.34
CA GLU A 160 -31.11 17.94 -4.82
C GLU A 160 -32.11 17.91 -3.67
N ILE A 161 -31.74 17.31 -2.53
CA ILE A 161 -32.61 17.26 -1.36
C ILE A 161 -32.79 18.65 -0.74
N ASP A 162 -31.73 19.45 -0.63
CA ASP A 162 -31.83 20.84 -0.15
C ASP A 162 -32.80 21.67 -1.02
N ILE A 163 -32.81 21.46 -2.34
CA ILE A 163 -33.79 22.08 -3.26
C ILE A 163 -35.21 21.60 -2.97
N ILE A 164 -35.42 20.31 -2.71
CA ILE A 164 -36.75 19.74 -2.38
C ILE A 164 -37.27 20.36 -1.08
N VAL A 165 -36.43 20.43 -0.03
CA VAL A 165 -36.80 21.06 1.25
C VAL A 165 -37.21 22.52 1.04
N SER A 166 -36.43 23.29 0.27
CA SER A 166 -36.75 24.68 -0.05
C SER A 166 -38.10 24.84 -0.75
N LYS A 167 -38.42 23.95 -1.71
CA LYS A 167 -39.72 23.99 -2.42
C LYS A 167 -40.89 23.64 -1.50
N PHE A 168 -40.71 22.71 -0.56
CA PHE A 168 -41.71 22.39 0.45
C PHE A 168 -41.98 23.58 1.39
N ASP A 169 -40.92 24.26 1.83
CA ASP A 169 -41.06 25.48 2.64
C ASP A 169 -41.79 26.61 1.90
N GLU A 170 -41.57 26.76 0.59
CA GLU A 170 -42.33 27.69 -0.25
C GLU A 170 -43.82 27.32 -0.36
N LEU A 171 -44.14 26.04 -0.61
CA LEU A 171 -45.53 25.57 -0.67
C LEU A 171 -46.28 25.80 0.65
N LYS A 172 -45.61 25.58 1.78
CA LYS A 172 -46.18 25.83 3.11
C LYS A 172 -46.54 27.31 3.30
N LYS A 173 -45.74 28.24 2.77
CA LYS A 173 -46.03 29.69 2.82
C LYS A 173 -47.18 30.14 1.92
N ILE A 174 -47.56 29.35 0.90
CA ILE A 174 -48.68 29.67 -0.01
C ILE A 174 -50.01 29.14 0.54
N THR A 175 -49.95 28.13 1.41
CA THR A 175 -51.14 27.45 1.97
C THR A 175 -51.64 28.10 3.27
N TYR A 176 -50.90 29.08 3.81
CA TYR A 176 -51.22 29.91 4.97
C TYR A 176 -51.21 31.40 4.59
#